data_AF-A0AAF0YF22-F1
#
_entry.id   AF-A0AAF0YF22-F1
#
_cell.length_a   1.000
_cell.length_b   1.000
_cell.length_c   1.000
_cell.angle_alpha   90.00
_cell.angle_beta   90.00
_cell.angle_gamma   90.00
#
_symmetry.space_group_name_H-M   'P 1'
#
loop_
_entity.id
_entity.type
_entity.pdbx_description
1 polymer ?
#
loop_
_entity_poly.entity_id
_entity_poly.type
_entity_poly.pdbx_seq_one_letter_code
_entity_poly.pdbx_strand_id
1 'polypeptide(L)'
;MSSAGHFRRAFSHRAREYGSVFRHLVLPTSKRVVQFLCAAHLFREVAYDMVPCSGSSMLPSLAIDGDVIIHSPMAYWRSLIPWGPRFVMPQRGELVVAVNPNEFRGTVCKRVVGLPGDIVEFDPRRGGVTWSAGSLVPQLEADKRKEKDLTFVKVPKGHVWLSGDNMSNSTDSRDYGPMPIAMIRGKVIKVISGFGFKQPLVTTVTELGPSSEPPRVSSSSSSSTSRNSCPV
;
A
#
# COMPACT_ATOMS: atom_id res chain seq x y z
N MET A 1 -54.65 -61.79 -2.52
CA MET A 1 -53.52 -61.38 -1.67
C MET A 1 -52.15 -61.50 -2.39
N SER A 2 -52.00 -60.98 -3.62
CA SER A 2 -50.77 -61.19 -4.44
C SER A 2 -50.29 -59.92 -5.18
N SER A 3 -50.40 -58.75 -4.55
CA SER A 3 -49.90 -57.48 -5.13
C SER A 3 -48.76 -56.85 -4.31
N ALA A 4 -48.79 -57.05 -2.98
CA ALA A 4 -47.80 -56.46 -2.07
C ALA A 4 -46.38 -57.04 -2.17
N GLY A 5 -46.23 -58.30 -2.62
CA GLY A 5 -44.93 -58.99 -2.71
C GLY A 5 -44.05 -58.53 -3.86
N HIS A 6 -44.65 -58.13 -5.00
CA HIS A 6 -43.92 -57.64 -6.17
C HIS A 6 -43.42 -56.21 -5.97
N PHE A 7 -44.21 -55.37 -5.31
CA PHE A 7 -43.83 -53.98 -5.01
C PHE A 7 -42.61 -53.89 -4.06
N ARG A 8 -42.55 -54.77 -3.04
CA ARG A 8 -41.42 -54.82 -2.09
C ARG A 8 -40.09 -55.24 -2.75
N ARG A 9 -40.11 -56.11 -3.75
CA ARG A 9 -38.89 -56.55 -4.46
C ARG A 9 -38.35 -55.46 -5.38
N ALA A 10 -39.22 -54.75 -6.11
CA ALA A 10 -38.83 -53.64 -6.99
C ALA A 10 -38.18 -52.47 -6.21
N PHE A 11 -38.71 -52.14 -5.03
CA PHE A 11 -38.14 -51.08 -4.18
C PHE A 11 -36.74 -51.44 -3.65
N SER A 12 -36.51 -52.72 -3.31
CA SER A 12 -35.22 -53.22 -2.79
C SER A 12 -34.09 -53.27 -3.84
N HIS A 13 -34.43 -53.38 -5.12
CA HIS A 13 -33.46 -53.40 -6.21
C HIS A 13 -33.03 -51.98 -6.56
N ARG A 14 -33.99 -51.04 -6.62
CA ARG A 14 -33.75 -49.61 -6.87
C ARG A 14 -32.94 -48.96 -5.74
N ALA A 15 -33.19 -49.33 -4.48
CA ALA A 15 -32.43 -48.80 -3.33
C ALA A 15 -30.94 -49.24 -3.34
N ARG A 16 -30.62 -50.45 -3.82
CA ARG A 16 -29.24 -50.93 -3.95
C ARG A 16 -28.49 -50.25 -5.10
N GLU A 17 -29.19 -49.95 -6.18
CA GLU A 17 -28.66 -49.25 -7.35
C GLU A 17 -28.32 -47.79 -7.03
N TYR A 18 -29.22 -47.08 -6.31
CA TYR A 18 -28.96 -45.75 -5.78
C TYR A 18 -27.79 -45.73 -4.78
N GLY A 19 -27.66 -46.75 -3.92
CA GLY A 19 -26.53 -46.87 -2.99
C GLY A 19 -25.18 -47.05 -3.69
N SER A 20 -25.13 -47.78 -4.81
CA SER A 20 -23.91 -47.97 -5.61
C SER A 20 -23.48 -46.67 -6.32
N VAL A 21 -24.42 -45.99 -7.00
CA VAL A 21 -24.17 -44.71 -7.67
C VAL A 21 -23.77 -43.63 -6.65
N PHE A 22 -24.44 -43.56 -5.51
CA PHE A 22 -24.11 -42.63 -4.43
C PHE A 22 -22.70 -42.86 -3.89
N ARG A 23 -22.29 -44.13 -3.69
CA ARG A 23 -20.99 -44.46 -3.12
C ARG A 23 -19.83 -44.29 -4.10
N HIS A 24 -20.04 -44.55 -5.39
CA HIS A 24 -18.98 -44.53 -6.40
C HIS A 24 -18.87 -43.23 -7.19
N LEU A 25 -19.95 -42.44 -7.28
CA LEU A 25 -19.96 -41.20 -8.04
C LEU A 25 -20.14 -39.96 -7.15
N VAL A 26 -21.08 -39.99 -6.20
CA VAL A 26 -21.44 -38.80 -5.40
C VAL A 26 -20.41 -38.51 -4.31
N LEU A 27 -19.95 -39.53 -3.57
CA LEU A 27 -18.91 -39.36 -2.52
C LEU A 27 -17.55 -38.82 -3.01
N PRO A 28 -16.92 -39.34 -4.08
CA PRO A 28 -15.64 -38.80 -4.53
C PRO A 28 -15.79 -37.39 -5.13
N THR A 29 -16.91 -37.12 -5.79
CA THR A 29 -17.19 -35.79 -6.37
C THR A 29 -17.45 -34.76 -5.27
N SER A 30 -18.27 -35.09 -4.26
CA SER A 30 -18.53 -34.19 -3.13
C SER A 30 -17.27 -33.90 -2.32
N LYS A 31 -16.41 -34.91 -2.08
CA LYS A 31 -15.11 -34.71 -1.44
C LYS A 31 -14.24 -33.71 -2.21
N ARG A 32 -14.14 -33.84 -3.53
CA ARG A 32 -13.35 -32.92 -4.37
C ARG A 32 -13.92 -31.50 -4.35
N VAL A 33 -15.24 -31.36 -4.41
CA VAL A 33 -15.92 -30.05 -4.33
C VAL A 33 -15.64 -29.40 -2.97
N VAL A 34 -15.78 -30.12 -1.86
CA VAL A 34 -15.49 -29.58 -0.52
C VAL A 34 -14.03 -29.18 -0.41
N GLN A 35 -13.10 -30.03 -0.85
CA GLN A 35 -11.67 -29.71 -0.85
C GLN A 35 -11.37 -28.46 -1.67
N PHE A 36 -11.98 -28.31 -2.85
CA PHE A 36 -11.83 -27.13 -3.70
C PHE A 36 -12.39 -25.88 -3.02
N LEU A 37 -13.59 -25.95 -2.44
CA LEU A 37 -14.20 -24.81 -1.74
C LEU A 37 -13.38 -24.39 -0.52
N CYS A 38 -12.88 -25.34 0.27
CA CYS A 38 -11.98 -25.05 1.39
C CYS A 38 -10.66 -24.43 0.91
N ALA A 39 -10.05 -24.99 -0.13
CA ALA A 39 -8.81 -24.45 -0.70
C ALA A 39 -9.03 -23.05 -1.29
N ALA A 40 -10.14 -22.81 -1.98
CA ALA A 40 -10.50 -21.51 -2.53
C ALA A 40 -10.77 -20.48 -1.43
N HIS A 41 -11.45 -20.88 -0.36
CA HIS A 41 -11.70 -20.02 0.79
C HIS A 41 -10.40 -19.62 1.50
N LEU A 42 -9.53 -20.59 1.81
CA LEU A 42 -8.21 -20.33 2.38
C LEU A 42 -7.35 -19.47 1.45
N PHE A 43 -7.36 -19.75 0.14
CA PHE A 43 -6.64 -18.95 -0.83
C PHE A 43 -7.13 -17.50 -0.83
N ARG A 44 -8.45 -17.27 -0.78
CA ARG A 44 -9.03 -15.93 -0.70
C ARG A 44 -8.57 -15.20 0.56
N GLU A 45 -8.72 -15.82 1.73
CA GLU A 45 -8.37 -15.17 3.00
C GLU A 45 -6.88 -14.81 3.10
N VAL A 46 -6.02 -15.61 2.49
CA VAL A 46 -4.57 -15.45 2.63
C VAL A 46 -4.01 -14.57 1.49
N ALA A 47 -4.46 -14.75 0.25
CA ALA A 47 -3.83 -14.12 -0.91
C ALA A 47 -4.26 -12.67 -1.16
N TYR A 48 -5.56 -12.35 -1.04
CA TYR A 48 -6.09 -11.04 -1.41
C TYR A 48 -7.31 -10.62 -0.59
N ASP A 49 -7.36 -9.35 -0.22
CA ASP A 49 -8.54 -8.76 0.38
C ASP A 49 -8.87 -7.41 -0.30
N MET A 50 -10.17 -7.15 -0.41
CA MET A 50 -10.71 -6.02 -1.17
C MET A 50 -11.36 -5.04 -0.20
N VAL A 51 -10.82 -3.83 -0.13
CA VAL A 51 -11.28 -2.80 0.80
C VAL A 51 -11.74 -1.58 -0.01
N PRO A 52 -12.99 -1.11 0.14
CA PRO A 52 -13.39 0.17 -0.42
C PRO A 52 -12.65 1.28 0.31
N CYS A 53 -12.05 2.20 -0.44
CA CYS A 53 -11.41 3.38 0.09
C CYS A 53 -12.35 4.58 -0.04
N SER A 54 -12.53 5.27 1.08
CA SER A 54 -13.17 6.58 1.13
C SER A 54 -12.25 7.53 1.89
N GLY A 55 -12.03 8.72 1.32
CA GLY A 55 -11.25 9.79 1.93
C GLY A 55 -10.26 10.46 0.98
N SER A 56 -9.99 11.74 1.24
CA SER A 56 -9.09 12.59 0.45
C SER A 56 -7.60 12.38 0.73
N SER A 57 -7.23 11.54 1.71
CA SER A 57 -5.86 11.48 2.25
C SER A 57 -4.80 10.94 1.29
N MET A 58 -5.24 10.22 0.25
CA MET A 58 -4.37 9.61 -0.73
C MET A 58 -4.52 10.24 -2.13
N LEU A 59 -5.15 11.42 -2.23
CA LEU A 59 -5.17 12.17 -3.49
C LEU A 59 -3.75 12.58 -3.92
N PRO A 60 -3.41 12.54 -5.22
CA PRO A 60 -4.26 12.14 -6.36
C PRO A 60 -4.27 10.63 -6.65
N SER A 61 -3.50 9.81 -5.90
CA SER A 61 -3.33 8.38 -6.18
C SER A 61 -4.59 7.54 -5.93
N LEU A 62 -5.44 7.93 -4.99
CA LEU A 62 -6.76 7.35 -4.75
C LEU A 62 -7.82 8.45 -4.81
N ALA A 63 -8.93 8.16 -5.48
CA ALA A 63 -10.10 9.02 -5.50
C ALA A 63 -10.72 9.17 -4.11
N ILE A 64 -11.48 10.25 -3.92
CA ILE A 64 -12.18 10.54 -2.66
C ILE A 64 -13.16 9.42 -2.33
N ASP A 65 -13.88 8.89 -3.34
CA ASP A 65 -14.82 7.80 -3.20
C ASP A 65 -14.84 6.93 -4.47
N GLY A 66 -15.21 5.66 -4.32
CA GLY A 66 -15.43 4.73 -5.44
C GLY A 66 -14.19 3.93 -5.85
N ASP A 67 -13.05 4.14 -5.22
CA ASP A 67 -11.86 3.31 -5.39
C ASP A 67 -11.91 2.08 -4.48
N VAL A 68 -11.69 0.91 -5.05
CA VAL A 68 -11.52 -0.34 -4.31
C VAL A 68 -10.06 -0.76 -4.41
N ILE A 69 -9.41 -0.91 -3.25
CA ILE A 69 -8.04 -1.40 -3.20
C ILE A 69 -8.04 -2.91 -3.01
N ILE A 70 -7.19 -3.59 -3.77
CA ILE A 70 -6.83 -4.98 -3.55
C ILE A 70 -5.47 -4.99 -2.89
N HIS A 71 -5.41 -5.50 -1.66
CA HIS A 71 -4.17 -5.67 -0.92
C HIS A 71 -3.89 -7.15 -0.67
N SER A 72 -2.61 -7.51 -0.57
CA SER A 72 -2.18 -8.86 -0.22
C SER A 72 -1.59 -8.88 1.19
N PRO A 73 -2.26 -9.56 2.13
CA PRO A 73 -1.72 -9.77 3.48
C PRO A 73 -0.42 -10.56 3.50
N MET A 74 -0.26 -11.50 2.57
CA MET A 74 0.94 -12.32 2.41
C MET A 74 2.18 -11.57 1.96
N ALA A 75 2.05 -10.34 1.46
CA ALA A 75 3.19 -9.59 0.92
C ALA A 75 4.32 -9.46 1.94
N TYR A 76 3.98 -9.28 3.22
CA TYR A 76 4.95 -9.12 4.29
C TYR A 76 5.06 -10.34 5.19
N TRP A 77 3.96 -11.10 5.39
CA TRP A 77 3.92 -12.24 6.29
C TRP A 77 3.85 -13.56 5.52
N ARG A 78 4.99 -14.00 4.98
CA ARG A 78 5.07 -15.21 4.13
C ARG A 78 5.32 -16.50 4.92
N SER A 79 4.90 -16.51 6.20
CA SER A 79 5.17 -17.58 7.18
C SER A 79 4.71 -18.99 6.76
N LEU A 80 3.76 -19.09 5.82
CA LEU A 80 3.24 -20.38 5.32
C LEU A 80 4.13 -21.08 4.30
N ILE A 81 5.21 -20.45 3.80
CA ILE A 81 6.13 -21.06 2.82
C ILE A 81 7.38 -21.57 3.55
N PRO A 82 7.61 -22.90 3.65
CA PRO A 82 8.72 -23.47 4.42
C PRO A 82 10.12 -23.03 3.94
N TRP A 83 10.24 -22.70 2.65
CA TRP A 83 11.48 -22.37 1.95
C TRP A 83 11.60 -20.88 1.59
N GLY A 84 10.68 -20.02 2.04
CA GLY A 84 10.69 -18.58 1.77
C GLY A 84 11.15 -17.75 2.97
N PRO A 85 11.53 -16.47 2.77
CA PRO A 85 11.74 -15.55 3.87
C PRO A 85 10.42 -15.41 4.66
N ARG A 86 10.47 -15.66 5.97
CA ARG A 86 9.29 -15.59 6.86
C ARG A 86 8.65 -14.21 6.85
N PHE A 87 9.48 -13.18 6.66
CA PHE A 87 9.10 -11.79 6.67
C PHE A 87 9.79 -11.03 5.55
N VAL A 88 9.04 -10.21 4.83
CA VAL A 88 9.56 -9.29 3.81
C VAL A 88 9.37 -7.87 4.32
N MET A 89 10.44 -7.07 4.32
CA MET A 89 10.36 -5.67 4.71
C MET A 89 9.57 -4.86 3.66
N PRO A 90 8.73 -3.90 4.09
CA PRO A 90 8.15 -2.92 3.18
C PRO A 90 9.24 -2.13 2.45
N GLN A 91 8.94 -1.73 1.22
CA GLN A 91 9.82 -0.86 0.44
C GLN A 91 9.30 0.59 0.45
N ARG A 92 10.22 1.54 0.26
CA ARG A 92 9.85 2.94 0.13
C ARG A 92 8.97 3.14 -1.10
N GLY A 93 7.98 4.02 -0.97
CA GLY A 93 7.01 4.33 -2.02
C GLY A 93 5.86 3.32 -2.12
N GLU A 94 5.87 2.20 -1.40
CA GLU A 94 4.76 1.23 -1.42
C GLU A 94 3.49 1.78 -0.76
N LEU A 95 2.33 1.47 -1.35
CA LEU A 95 1.04 1.67 -0.69
C LEU A 95 0.75 0.47 0.21
N VAL A 96 0.41 0.76 1.47
CA VAL A 96 0.12 -0.25 2.48
C VAL A 96 -1.20 0.04 3.17
N VAL A 97 -1.90 -1.03 3.52
CA VAL A 97 -3.06 -0.97 4.41
C VAL A 97 -2.56 -1.27 5.81
N ALA A 98 -2.83 -0.39 6.77
CA ALA A 98 -2.46 -0.55 8.17
C ALA A 98 -3.66 -0.34 9.09
N VAL A 99 -3.59 -0.88 10.30
CA VAL A 99 -4.60 -0.60 11.34
C VAL A 99 -4.46 0.85 11.80
N ASN A 100 -5.56 1.56 11.99
CA ASN A 100 -5.56 2.90 12.54
C ASN A 100 -5.24 2.85 14.04
N PRO A 101 -4.21 3.55 14.55
CA PRO A 101 -3.94 3.59 16.00
C PRO A 101 -5.01 4.35 16.78
N ASN A 102 -5.69 5.31 16.14
CA ASN A 102 -6.66 6.19 16.81
C ASN A 102 -8.09 5.61 16.81
N GLU A 103 -8.37 4.63 15.97
CA GLU A 103 -9.71 4.06 15.81
C GLU A 103 -9.68 2.54 15.96
N PHE A 104 -10.49 2.01 16.88
CA PHE A 104 -10.59 0.58 17.09
C PHE A 104 -11.24 -0.10 15.88
N ARG A 105 -10.53 -1.05 15.26
CA ARG A 105 -10.91 -1.77 14.02
C ARG A 105 -10.90 -0.94 12.74
N GLY A 106 -10.53 0.33 12.78
CA GLY A 106 -10.31 1.13 11.57
C GLY A 106 -9.05 0.69 10.81
N THR A 107 -9.08 0.77 9.49
CA THR A 107 -7.88 0.59 8.64
C THR A 107 -7.64 1.82 7.79
N VAL A 108 -6.38 2.18 7.61
CA VAL A 108 -5.93 3.31 6.80
C VAL A 108 -5.05 2.82 5.66
N CYS A 109 -5.19 3.45 4.49
CA CYS A 109 -4.28 3.27 3.36
C CYS A 109 -3.31 4.43 3.32
N LYS A 110 -2.00 4.16 3.35
CA LYS A 110 -0.92 5.17 3.36
C LYS A 110 0.27 4.70 2.55
N ARG A 111 1.17 5.63 2.21
CA ARG A 111 2.43 5.34 1.52
C ARG A 111 3.59 5.22 2.50
N VAL A 112 4.45 4.23 2.30
CA VAL A 112 5.69 4.06 3.05
C VAL A 112 6.70 5.11 2.61
N VAL A 113 7.06 6.02 3.49
CA VAL A 113 8.06 7.07 3.23
C VAL A 113 9.41 6.71 3.86
N GLY A 114 9.40 6.26 5.11
CA GLY A 114 10.61 5.94 5.87
C GLY A 114 10.63 4.49 6.36
N LEU A 115 11.80 3.88 6.30
CA LEU A 115 12.10 2.53 6.78
C LEU A 115 12.91 2.57 8.09
N PRO A 116 13.04 1.44 8.80
CA PRO A 116 13.88 1.35 10.00
C PRO A 116 15.28 1.94 9.81
N GLY A 117 15.63 2.95 10.61
CA GLY A 117 16.92 3.63 10.57
C GLY A 117 16.95 4.91 9.73
N ASP A 118 15.91 5.19 8.94
CA ASP A 118 15.81 6.41 8.16
C ASP A 118 15.59 7.64 9.05
N ILE A 119 16.03 8.79 8.55
CA ILE A 119 15.73 10.10 9.13
C ILE A 119 14.70 10.76 8.23
N VAL A 120 13.53 11.02 8.81
CA VAL A 120 12.42 11.70 8.14
C VAL A 120 12.35 13.12 8.65
N GLU A 121 12.39 14.06 7.72
CA GLU A 121 12.16 15.48 7.95
C GLU A 121 10.69 15.78 7.66
N PHE A 122 10.00 16.39 8.60
CA PHE A 122 8.65 16.89 8.35
C PHE A 122 8.45 18.28 8.93
N ASP A 123 7.68 19.09 8.21
CA ASP A 123 7.22 20.41 8.67
C ASP A 123 5.80 20.25 9.25
N PRO A 124 5.62 20.38 10.58
CA PRO A 124 4.31 20.27 11.22
C PRO A 124 3.30 21.33 10.74
N ARG A 125 3.73 22.41 10.09
CA ARG A 125 2.87 23.50 9.60
C ARG A 125 2.53 23.40 8.12
N ARG A 126 3.32 22.68 7.31
CA ARG A 126 3.13 22.58 5.85
C ARG A 126 2.71 21.19 5.38
N GLY A 127 2.79 20.19 6.24
CA GLY A 127 2.47 18.81 5.88
C GLY A 127 3.45 18.18 4.90
N GLY A 128 4.54 18.85 4.52
CA GLY A 128 5.59 18.29 3.68
C GLY A 128 6.41 17.25 4.42
N VAL A 129 6.74 16.14 3.76
CA VAL A 129 7.66 15.12 4.28
C VAL A 129 8.77 14.92 3.26
N THR A 130 10.02 15.12 3.70
CA THR A 130 11.24 14.83 2.94
C THR A 130 12.02 13.78 3.72
N TRP A 131 12.68 12.84 3.07
CA TRP A 131 13.47 11.82 3.75
C TRP A 131 14.88 11.79 3.18
N SER A 132 15.88 11.58 4.05
CA SER A 132 17.28 11.51 3.64
C SER A 132 17.82 10.10 3.87
N ALA A 133 18.26 9.47 2.78
CA ALA A 133 18.76 8.09 2.75
C ALA A 133 20.15 7.99 3.41
N GLY A 134 20.23 7.93 4.73
CA GLY A 134 21.40 7.35 5.44
C GLY A 134 22.81 7.89 5.15
N SER A 135 23.00 8.99 4.42
CA SER A 135 24.32 9.57 4.17
C SER A 135 24.18 11.07 3.96
N LEU A 136 24.83 11.82 4.85
CA LEU A 136 25.11 13.25 4.78
C LEU A 136 23.91 14.11 4.33
N VAL A 137 23.21 14.70 5.31
CA VAL A 137 22.53 15.98 5.09
C VAL A 137 23.53 16.87 4.34
N PRO A 138 23.28 17.31 3.10
CA PRO A 138 24.10 18.34 2.51
C PRO A 138 23.92 19.58 3.39
N GLN A 139 24.92 19.82 4.25
CA GLN A 139 25.01 21.01 5.10
C GLN A 139 25.18 22.30 4.27
N LEU A 140 25.26 22.17 2.95
CA LEU A 140 25.17 23.20 1.93
C LEU A 140 23.96 22.82 1.06
N GLU A 141 22.73 23.22 1.36
CA GLU A 141 22.16 24.52 1.03
C GLU A 141 21.03 24.83 2.03
N ALA A 142 21.40 24.98 3.31
CA ALA A 142 20.61 25.71 4.29
C ALA A 142 20.65 27.23 4.01
N ASP A 143 20.57 27.62 2.73
CA ASP A 143 20.62 29.01 2.30
C ASP A 143 19.24 29.66 2.52
N LYS A 144 19.12 30.25 3.72
CA LYS A 144 18.40 31.50 4.00
C LYS A 144 16.92 31.61 3.57
N ARG A 145 16.16 30.51 3.64
CA ARG A 145 14.68 30.57 3.48
C ARG A 145 13.96 30.16 4.76
N LYS A 146 13.90 31.10 5.72
CA LYS A 146 13.07 31.06 6.95
C LYS A 146 13.21 29.75 7.75
N GLU A 147 14.11 29.79 8.72
CA GLU A 147 14.11 28.98 9.94
C GLU A 147 12.67 28.85 10.49
N LYS A 148 12.00 27.75 10.16
CA LYS A 148 10.64 27.43 10.58
C LYS A 148 10.62 25.96 10.95
N ASP A 149 10.82 25.67 12.23
CA ASP A 149 10.47 24.45 12.97
C ASP A 149 10.49 23.12 12.17
N LEU A 150 11.57 22.84 11.43
CA LEU A 150 11.75 21.54 10.80
C LEU A 150 12.05 20.51 11.90
N THR A 151 11.25 19.44 11.95
CA THR A 151 11.43 18.36 12.93
C THR A 151 12.00 17.13 12.24
N PHE A 152 13.09 16.61 12.79
CA PHE A 152 13.74 15.39 12.30
C PHE A 152 13.42 14.23 13.23
N VAL A 153 12.89 13.13 12.68
CA VAL A 153 12.61 11.90 13.44
C VAL A 153 13.34 10.74 12.81
N LYS A 154 14.12 10.03 13.64
CA LYS A 154 14.73 8.76 13.26
C LYS A 154 13.71 7.64 13.45
N VAL A 155 13.44 6.87 12.40
CA VAL A 155 12.51 5.74 12.43
C VAL A 155 13.15 4.59 13.23
N PRO A 156 12.53 4.12 14.32
CA PRO A 156 13.09 3.05 15.14
C PRO A 156 13.06 1.70 14.42
N LYS A 157 13.85 0.75 14.92
CA LYS A 157 13.83 -0.63 14.38
C LYS A 157 12.42 -1.23 14.51
N GLY A 158 12.00 -1.96 13.48
CA GLY A 158 10.68 -2.59 13.42
C GLY A 158 9.51 -1.62 13.19
N HIS A 159 9.78 -0.34 12.91
CA HIS A 159 8.76 0.67 12.60
C HIS A 159 8.96 1.23 11.20
N VAL A 160 7.92 1.84 10.66
CA VAL A 160 7.89 2.53 9.37
C VAL A 160 7.24 3.89 9.54
N TRP A 161 7.63 4.84 8.69
CA TRP A 161 6.97 6.13 8.59
C TRP A 161 5.98 6.10 7.43
N LEU A 162 4.69 6.27 7.73
CA LEU A 162 3.61 6.25 6.74
C LEU A 162 3.08 7.66 6.54
N SER A 163 2.93 8.08 5.29
CA SER A 163 2.35 9.39 4.94
C SER A 163 1.24 9.21 3.92
N GLY A 164 0.21 10.04 4.00
CA GLY A 164 -0.72 10.21 2.89
C GLY A 164 -0.07 10.99 1.75
N ASP A 165 -0.57 10.79 0.53
CA ASP A 165 -0.17 11.58 -0.63
C ASP A 165 -0.75 13.00 -0.57
N ASN A 166 -1.93 13.15 0.04
CA ASN A 166 -2.53 14.45 0.29
C ASN A 166 -2.07 15.00 1.64
N MET A 167 -0.91 15.66 1.60
CA MET A 167 -0.21 16.22 2.76
C MET A 167 -1.10 17.12 3.64
N SER A 168 -1.98 17.93 3.05
CA SER A 168 -2.80 18.88 3.80
C SER A 168 -4.00 18.25 4.49
N ASN A 169 -4.42 17.06 4.04
CA ASN A 169 -5.64 16.40 4.50
C ASN A 169 -5.41 14.90 4.69
N SER A 170 -4.39 14.57 5.48
CA SER A 170 -4.07 13.21 5.83
C SER A 170 -3.69 13.16 7.30
N THR A 171 -4.44 12.38 8.07
CA THR A 171 -3.96 11.93 9.37
C THR A 171 -3.02 10.75 9.11
N ASP A 172 -1.76 10.85 9.56
CA ASP A 172 -0.73 9.82 9.33
C ASP A 172 0.40 9.84 10.37
N SER A 173 1.59 9.28 10.07
CA SER A 173 2.71 9.23 11.02
C SER A 173 3.19 10.60 11.50
N ARG A 174 2.81 11.71 10.85
CA ARG A 174 3.05 13.05 11.39
C ARG A 174 2.25 13.33 12.66
N ASP A 175 1.08 12.71 12.79
CA ASP A 175 0.19 12.87 13.96
C ASP A 175 0.44 11.80 15.02
N TYR A 176 0.59 10.53 14.60
CA TYR A 176 0.76 9.40 15.54
C TYR A 176 2.22 9.01 15.81
N GLY A 177 3.16 9.47 14.97
CA GLY A 177 4.55 9.03 14.97
C GLY A 177 4.81 7.75 14.13
N PRO A 178 6.01 7.16 14.26
CA PRO A 178 6.39 5.94 13.56
C PRO A 178 5.47 4.77 13.92
N MET A 179 5.02 4.04 12.90
CA MET A 179 4.07 2.93 13.04
C MET A 179 4.80 1.58 13.09
N PRO A 180 4.48 0.68 14.04
CA PRO A 180 5.03 -0.67 14.04
C PRO A 180 4.67 -1.42 12.76
N ILE A 181 5.63 -2.14 12.18
CA ILE A 181 5.37 -2.90 10.94
C ILE A 181 4.30 -3.99 11.16
N ALA A 182 4.16 -4.49 12.39
CA ALA A 182 3.11 -5.44 12.77
C ALA A 182 1.67 -4.90 12.58
N MET A 183 1.48 -3.57 12.51
CA MET A 183 0.18 -2.97 12.23
C MET A 183 -0.17 -2.95 10.73
N ILE A 184 0.81 -3.22 9.85
CA ILE A 184 0.56 -3.33 8.41
C ILE A 184 -0.19 -4.64 8.13
N ARG A 185 -1.38 -4.52 7.55
CA ARG A 185 -2.23 -5.63 7.14
C ARG A 185 -1.82 -6.22 5.81
N GLY A 186 -1.28 -5.42 4.90
CA GLY A 186 -0.76 -5.92 3.62
C GLY A 186 -0.36 -4.82 2.65
N LYS A 187 0.25 -5.24 1.54
CA LYS A 187 0.66 -4.36 0.45
C LYS A 187 -0.48 -4.19 -0.54
N VAL A 188 -0.76 -2.96 -0.96
CA VAL A 188 -1.70 -2.70 -2.06
C VAL A 188 -1.06 -3.13 -3.38
N ILE A 189 -1.72 -4.06 -4.07
CA ILE A 189 -1.28 -4.58 -5.37
C ILE A 189 -1.96 -3.82 -6.49
N LYS A 190 -3.24 -3.49 -6.32
CA LYS A 190 -4.05 -2.91 -7.37
C LYS A 190 -5.09 -1.97 -6.79
N VAL A 191 -5.30 -0.85 -7.49
CA VAL A 191 -6.43 0.05 -7.28
C VAL A 191 -7.41 -0.19 -8.41
N ILE A 192 -8.67 -0.37 -8.07
CA ILE A 192 -9.79 -0.49 -9.01
C ILE A 192 -10.66 0.73 -8.80
N SER A 193 -10.48 1.73 -9.65
CA SER A 193 -11.36 2.90 -9.68
C SER A 193 -12.65 2.57 -10.42
N GLY A 194 -13.79 2.89 -9.80
CA GLY A 194 -15.08 2.89 -10.48
C GLY A 194 -15.06 3.82 -11.69
N PHE A 195 -15.66 3.40 -12.82
CA PHE A 195 -15.79 4.11 -14.12
C PHE A 195 -15.50 5.63 -14.07
N GLY A 196 -14.22 6.00 -14.14
CA GLY A 196 -13.75 7.36 -14.01
C GLY A 196 -12.24 7.41 -14.23
N PHE A 197 -11.84 8.14 -15.25
CA PHE A 197 -10.49 8.40 -15.77
C PHE A 197 -9.29 7.89 -14.92
N LYS A 198 -8.59 6.87 -15.42
CA LYS A 198 -7.33 6.36 -14.85
C LYS A 198 -6.25 7.44 -14.92
N GLN A 199 -5.65 7.82 -13.79
CA GLN A 199 -4.25 8.24 -13.81
C GLN A 199 -3.38 6.99 -13.65
N PRO A 200 -2.32 6.82 -14.47
CA PRO A 200 -1.37 5.73 -14.23
C PRO A 200 -0.76 5.91 -12.84
N LEU A 201 -0.61 4.83 -12.09
CA LEU A 201 0.21 4.79 -10.88
C LEU A 201 1.62 5.24 -11.30
N VAL A 202 1.93 6.52 -11.08
CA VAL A 202 3.25 7.05 -11.40
C VAL A 202 4.18 6.55 -10.30
N THR A 203 4.76 5.38 -10.54
CA THR A 203 5.98 4.94 -9.87
C THR A 203 7.11 5.81 -10.41
N THR A 204 7.16 7.10 -10.06
CA THR A 204 8.36 7.90 -10.28
C THR A 204 9.35 7.49 -9.21
N VAL A 205 10.08 6.40 -9.45
CA VAL A 205 11.42 6.28 -8.91
C VAL A 205 12.23 7.32 -9.68
N THR A 206 12.34 8.53 -9.12
CA THR A 206 13.34 9.47 -9.59
C THR A 206 14.69 8.87 -9.18
N GLU A 207 15.23 7.99 -10.03
CA GLU A 207 16.66 7.69 -10.05
C GLU A 207 17.36 9.00 -10.41
N LEU A 208 17.82 9.73 -9.40
CA LEU A 208 18.82 10.78 -9.59
C LEU A 208 20.16 10.08 -9.87
N GLY A 209 20.42 9.81 -11.14
CA GLY A 209 21.77 9.59 -11.67
C GLY A 209 22.59 10.89 -11.63
N PRO A 210 23.93 10.80 -11.62
CA PRO A 210 24.80 11.83 -11.04
C PRO A 210 25.14 12.96 -12.03
N SER A 211 25.26 14.16 -11.45
CA SER A 211 26.15 15.26 -11.85
C SER A 211 26.17 15.70 -13.33
N SER A 212 25.52 16.83 -13.62
CA SER A 212 26.00 17.76 -14.65
C SER A 212 26.06 19.17 -14.06
N GLU A 213 27.23 19.79 -14.20
CA GLU A 213 27.71 21.06 -13.66
C GLU A 213 26.70 22.23 -13.56
N PRO A 214 26.84 23.13 -12.57
CA PRO A 214 26.12 24.40 -12.58
C PRO A 214 26.65 25.32 -13.70
N PRO A 215 25.78 26.11 -14.35
CA PRO A 215 26.19 27.01 -15.43
C PRO A 215 27.11 28.13 -14.89
N ARG A 216 28.26 28.26 -15.55
CA ARG A 216 29.26 29.30 -15.34
C ARG A 216 28.64 30.66 -15.69
N VAL A 217 28.45 31.53 -14.68
CA VAL A 217 28.01 32.92 -14.88
C VAL A 217 29.14 33.68 -15.58
N SER A 218 28.97 33.94 -16.88
CA SER A 218 29.84 34.86 -17.62
C SER A 218 29.42 36.30 -17.31
N SER A 219 30.27 37.02 -16.60
CA SER A 219 30.19 38.47 -16.46
C SER A 219 30.47 39.13 -17.81
N SER A 220 29.43 39.62 -18.50
CA SER A 220 29.58 40.59 -19.58
C SER A 220 29.26 41.98 -19.05
N SER A 221 30.32 42.75 -18.84
CA SER A 221 30.28 44.20 -18.71
C SER A 221 29.75 44.81 -20.01
N SER A 222 28.57 45.43 -19.96
CA SER A 222 28.14 46.38 -20.99
C SER A 222 27.97 47.74 -20.36
N SER A 223 29.00 48.56 -20.54
CA SER A 223 29.00 50.01 -20.39
C SER A 223 27.95 50.62 -21.32
N SER A 224 26.94 51.29 -20.76
CA SER A 224 26.11 52.24 -21.50
C SER A 224 26.15 53.60 -20.80
N THR A 225 26.94 54.47 -21.41
CA THR A 225 27.02 55.91 -21.20
C THR A 225 25.63 56.54 -21.36
N SER A 226 25.11 57.16 -20.30
CA SER A 226 24.06 58.17 -20.41
C SER A 226 24.54 59.42 -19.71
N ARG A 227 24.96 60.39 -20.54
CA ARG A 227 25.05 61.79 -20.15
C ARG A 227 23.63 62.26 -19.84
N ASN A 228 23.45 62.93 -18.72
CA ASN A 228 22.61 64.13 -18.67
C ASN A 228 23.10 65.04 -17.55
N SER A 229 23.25 66.28 -17.97
CA SER A 229 23.82 67.44 -17.30
C SER A 229 22.76 68.22 -16.51
N CYS A 230 23.15 68.64 -15.29
CA CYS A 230 22.80 69.90 -14.58
C CYS A 230 21.34 70.15 -14.14
N PRO A 231 21.06 71.18 -13.29
CA PRO A 231 21.88 71.82 -12.23
C PRO A 231 21.12 71.94 -10.86
N VAL A 232 21.84 72.16 -9.75
CA VAL A 232 21.87 73.36 -8.86
C VAL A 232 23.09 73.20 -7.94
#